data_AF-A0A7I7WUF9-F1
#
_entry.id   AF-A0A7I7WUF9-F1
#
_cell.length_a   1.000
_cell.length_b   1.000
_cell.length_c   1.000
_cell.angle_alpha   90.00
_cell.angle_beta   90.00
_cell.angle_gamma   90.00
#
_symmetry.space_group_name_H-M   'P 1'
#
loop_
_entity.id
_entity.type
_entity.pdbx_description
1 polymer ?
#
loop_
_entity_poly.entity_id
_entity_poly.type
_entity_poly.pdbx_seq_one_letter_code
_entity_poly.pdbx_strand_id
1 'polypeptide(L)'
;MFIETKSGLTRCQISEAEVGCESQFTNSVEVNGMPANGVNVTADGSMRWVVGNLGAIPAVTLDYQTYRALGWTIAATTDGTRFTNDGTGHGMFVSTSGVEVF
;
A
#
# COMPACT_ATOMS: atom_id res chain seq x y z
N MET A 1 11.24 4.12 -0.47
CA MET A 1 10.94 4.75 -1.77
C MET A 1 9.44 5.04 -1.87
N PHE A 2 9.02 5.89 -2.80
CA PHE A 2 7.60 6.22 -3.00
C PHE A 2 7.15 5.79 -4.41
N ILE A 3 5.96 5.22 -4.48
CA ILE A 3 5.30 4.83 -5.72
C ILE A 3 3.88 5.40 -5.79
N GLU A 4 3.35 5.50 -6.99
CA GLU A 4 1.97 5.86 -7.27
C GLU A 4 1.38 4.90 -8.29
N THR A 5 0.12 4.50 -8.10
CA THR A 5 -0.57 3.67 -9.09
C THR A 5 -0.76 4.44 -10.40
N LYS A 6 -0.86 3.74 -11.54
CA LYS A 6 -1.16 4.37 -12.84
C LYS A 6 -2.39 5.29 -12.81
N SER A 7 -3.38 4.96 -11.97
CA SER A 7 -4.61 5.73 -11.79
C SER A 7 -4.43 7.02 -10.97
N GLY A 8 -3.33 7.17 -10.23
CA GLY A 8 -3.11 8.28 -9.28
C GLY A 8 -3.95 8.19 -8.00
N LEU A 9 -4.74 7.13 -7.81
CA LEU A 9 -5.66 7.01 -6.68
C LEU A 9 -5.01 6.49 -5.40
N THR A 10 -3.85 5.85 -5.51
CA THR A 10 -3.14 5.25 -4.37
C THR A 10 -1.65 5.54 -4.47
N ARG A 11 -1.06 5.97 -3.36
CA ARG A 11 0.38 6.22 -3.21
C ARG A 11 0.91 5.40 -2.07
N CYS A 12 2.10 4.84 -2.22
CA CYS A 12 2.70 3.99 -1.19
C CYS A 12 4.16 4.33 -0.94
N GLN A 13 4.54 4.32 0.34
CA GLN A 13 5.91 4.24 0.79
C GLN A 13 6.30 2.78 0.98
N ILE A 14 7.45 2.40 0.44
CA ILE A 14 8.03 1.06 0.56
C ILE A 14 9.38 1.17 1.27
N SER A 15 9.57 0.33 2.28
CA SER A 15 10.85 0.08 2.96
C SER A 15 11.07 -1.44 3.08
N GLU A 16 12.25 -1.85 3.53
CA GLU A 16 12.50 -3.27 3.81
C GLU A 16 11.58 -3.81 4.92
N ALA A 17 11.23 -2.97 5.90
CA ALA A 17 10.45 -3.35 7.07
C ALA A 17 8.94 -3.34 6.84
N GLU A 18 8.44 -2.46 5.97
CA GLU A 18 7.01 -2.23 5.81
C GLU A 18 6.64 -1.53 4.50
N VAL A 19 5.37 -1.70 4.11
CA VAL A 19 4.69 -0.94 3.07
C VAL A 19 3.56 -0.15 3.71
N GLY A 20 3.56 1.18 3.53
CA GLY A 20 2.48 2.07 3.92
C GLY A 20 1.82 2.68 2.68
N CYS A 21 0.50 2.60 2.56
CA CYS A 21 -0.24 3.17 1.43
C CYS A 21 -1.28 4.19 1.92
N GLU A 22 -1.44 5.28 1.16
CA GLU A 22 -2.50 6.27 1.29
C GLU A 22 -3.44 6.14 0.08
N SER A 23 -4.75 6.11 0.33
CA SER A 23 -5.80 5.98 -0.70
C SER A 23 -7.11 6.60 -0.22
N GLN A 24 -8.01 6.86 -1.16
CA GLN A 24 -9.39 7.22 -0.86
C GLN A 24 -10.22 5.95 -0.67
N PHE A 25 -10.05 5.30 0.48
CA PHE A 25 -10.76 4.07 0.80
C PHE A 25 -12.27 4.31 0.95
N THR A 26 -13.09 3.48 0.29
CA THR A 26 -14.54 3.50 0.45
C THR A 26 -15.04 2.60 1.59
N ASN A 27 -14.20 1.68 2.07
CA ASN A 27 -14.51 0.75 3.15
C ASN A 27 -13.37 0.70 4.19
N SER A 28 -13.01 1.86 4.73
CA SER A 28 -12.04 1.96 5.83
C SER A 28 -12.72 1.96 7.20
N VAL A 29 -11.95 1.57 8.22
CA VAL A 29 -12.36 1.72 9.61
C VAL A 29 -12.20 3.17 10.08
N GLU A 30 -12.85 3.53 11.18
CA GLU A 30 -12.55 4.79 11.87
C GLU A 30 -11.31 4.63 12.78
N VAL A 31 -10.41 5.60 12.70
CA VAL A 31 -9.27 5.76 13.60
C VAL A 31 -9.38 7.14 14.23
N ASN A 32 -9.56 7.21 15.55
CA ASN A 32 -9.75 8.46 16.29
C ASN A 32 -10.91 9.34 15.75
N GLY A 33 -12.02 8.71 15.34
CA GLY A 33 -13.21 9.40 14.84
C GLY A 33 -13.09 9.94 13.41
N MET A 34 -12.07 9.52 12.67
CA MET A 34 -11.89 9.84 11.25
C MET A 34 -11.77 8.54 10.43
N PRO A 35 -12.41 8.44 9.26
CA PRO A 35 -12.17 7.32 8.34
C PRO A 35 -10.68 7.24 7.99
N ALA A 36 -10.08 6.07 8.15
CA ALA A 36 -8.69 5.87 7.80
C ALA A 36 -8.48 6.09 6.30
N ASN A 37 -7.44 6.85 5.96
CA ASN A 37 -7.02 7.08 4.58
C ASN A 37 -5.69 6.38 4.27
N GLY A 38 -5.13 5.65 5.24
CA GLY A 38 -3.92 4.87 5.03
C GLY A 38 -3.94 3.50 5.71
N VAL A 39 -3.09 2.62 5.21
CA VAL A 39 -2.81 1.29 5.77
C VAL A 39 -1.32 1.06 5.77
N ASN A 40 -0.84 0.30 6.74
CA ASN A 40 0.56 -0.09 6.87
C ASN A 40 0.62 -1.60 7.15
N VAL A 41 1.45 -2.31 6.39
CA VAL A 41 1.75 -3.72 6.60
C VAL A 41 3.25 -3.91 6.76
N THR A 42 3.65 -4.62 7.80
CA THR A 42 5.05 -4.95 8.07
C THR A 42 5.45 -6.24 7.37
N ALA A 43 6.76 -6.47 7.23
CA ALA A 43 7.32 -7.66 6.62
C ALA A 43 6.92 -8.97 7.33
N ASP A 44 6.57 -8.93 8.61
CA ASP A 44 6.06 -10.06 9.40
C ASP A 44 4.53 -10.21 9.33
N GLY A 45 3.83 -9.40 8.53
CA GLY A 45 2.39 -9.48 8.29
C GLY A 45 1.52 -8.72 9.29
N SER A 46 2.09 -8.02 10.26
CA SER A 46 1.30 -7.13 11.12
C SER A 46 0.72 -5.97 10.30
N MET A 47 -0.55 -5.64 10.53
CA MET A 47 -1.21 -4.55 9.83
C MET A 47 -1.69 -3.47 10.79
N ARG A 48 -1.88 -2.26 10.27
CA ARG A 48 -2.62 -1.19 10.97
C ARG A 48 -3.23 -0.20 9.98
N TRP A 49 -4.43 0.26 10.31
CA TRP A 49 -5.02 1.44 9.69
C TRP A 49 -4.44 2.71 10.30
N VAL A 50 -4.26 3.74 9.47
CA VAL A 50 -3.73 5.04 9.89
C VAL A 50 -4.55 6.18 9.27
N VAL A 51 -4.60 7.29 9.98
CA VAL A 51 -4.98 8.60 9.42
C VAL A 51 -3.69 9.40 9.30
N GLY A 52 -3.29 9.71 8.07
CA GLY A 52 -2.01 10.34 7.81
C GLY A 52 -1.91 10.88 6.39
N ASN A 53 -0.84 11.58 6.09
CA ASN A 53 -0.60 12.14 4.77
C ASN A 53 0.86 11.90 4.39
N LEU A 54 1.11 11.19 3.30
CA LEU A 54 2.45 10.90 2.77
C LEU A 54 3.11 12.14 2.15
N GLY A 55 2.38 13.25 2.02
CA GLY A 55 2.85 14.50 1.45
C GLY A 55 3.03 14.45 -0.06
N ALA A 56 3.44 15.57 -0.65
CA ALA A 56 3.70 15.68 -2.09
C ALA A 56 5.13 15.21 -2.46
N ILE A 57 5.59 14.10 -1.88
CA ILE A 57 6.92 13.55 -2.17
C ILE A 57 6.95 12.93 -3.58
N PRO A 58 7.98 13.20 -4.41
CA PRO A 58 8.10 12.58 -5.73
C PRO A 58 7.98 11.04 -5.66
N ALA A 59 7.12 10.48 -6.49
CA ALA A 59 6.84 9.05 -6.54
C ALA A 59 7.07 8.49 -7.94
N VAL A 60 7.47 7.23 -8.02
CA VAL A 60 7.54 6.50 -9.29
C VAL A 60 6.15 6.01 -9.64
N THR A 61 5.60 6.49 -10.76
CA THR A 61 4.31 5.98 -11.28
C THR A 61 4.51 4.59 -11.85
N LEU A 62 3.70 3.64 -11.39
CA LEU A 62 3.69 2.27 -11.88
C LEU A 62 2.80 2.13 -13.12
N ASP A 63 3.29 1.42 -14.12
CA ASP A 63 2.45 0.69 -15.08
C ASP A 63 1.89 -0.62 -14.49
N TYR A 64 0.90 -1.21 -15.18
CA TYR A 64 0.32 -2.50 -14.82
C TYR A 64 1.25 -3.66 -15.18
N GLN A 65 2.17 -3.94 -14.27
CA GLN A 65 3.15 -5.02 -14.37
C GLN A 65 3.65 -5.40 -12.97
N THR A 66 4.53 -6.39 -12.92
CA THR A 66 5.18 -6.81 -11.68
C THR A 66 6.54 -6.15 -11.52
N TYR A 67 6.81 -5.64 -10.32
CA TYR A 67 8.07 -5.03 -9.92
C TYR A 67 8.65 -5.75 -8.71
N ARG A 68 9.93 -5.49 -8.43
CA ARG A 68 10.59 -5.87 -7.19
C ARG A 68 11.33 -4.68 -6.62
N ALA A 69 11.16 -4.43 -5.33
CA ALA A 69 11.88 -3.38 -4.63
C ALA A 69 11.96 -3.70 -3.14
N LEU A 70 13.16 -3.54 -2.56
CA LEU A 70 13.37 -3.57 -1.11
C LEU A 70 12.82 -4.84 -0.41
N GLY A 71 12.95 -6.00 -1.06
CA GLY A 71 12.44 -7.27 -0.52
C GLY A 71 10.93 -7.49 -0.69
N TRP A 72 10.27 -6.70 -1.55
CA TRP A 72 8.86 -6.86 -1.89
C TRP A 72 8.68 -7.12 -3.38
N THR A 73 7.89 -8.14 -3.71
CA THR A 73 7.23 -8.28 -5.01
C THR A 73 5.97 -7.42 -5.04
N ILE A 74 5.84 -6.59 -6.07
CA ILE A 74 4.75 -5.62 -6.25
C ILE A 74 4.03 -5.97 -7.55
N ALA A 75 2.82 -6.52 -7.47
CA ALA A 75 1.98 -6.79 -8.64
C ALA A 75 0.94 -5.69 -8.79
N ALA A 76 1.16 -4.77 -9.73
CA ALA A 76 0.25 -3.67 -10.03
C ALA A 76 -0.73 -4.07 -11.15
N THR A 77 -2.02 -3.91 -10.89
CA THR A 77 -3.11 -4.22 -11.82
C THR A 77 -4.13 -3.09 -11.87
N THR A 78 -5.14 -3.20 -12.74
CA THR A 78 -6.27 -2.27 -12.77
C THR A 78 -7.12 -2.33 -11.48
N ASP A 79 -7.14 -3.49 -10.82
CA ASP A 79 -8.05 -3.74 -9.69
C ASP A 79 -7.43 -3.29 -8.35
N GLY A 80 -6.10 -3.21 -8.32
CA GLY A 80 -5.34 -2.83 -7.14
C GLY A 80 -3.87 -3.25 -7.25
N THR A 81 -3.15 -3.09 -6.15
CA THR A 81 -1.73 -3.44 -6.05
C THR A 81 -1.52 -4.47 -4.95
N ARG A 82 -0.87 -5.59 -5.28
CA ARG A 82 -0.46 -6.59 -4.30
C ARG A 82 1.01 -6.39 -3.94
N PHE A 83 1.28 -6.34 -2.64
CA PHE A 83 2.61 -6.34 -2.07
C PHE A 83 2.83 -7.67 -1.35
N THR A 84 3.96 -8.31 -1.62
CA THR A 84 4.34 -9.58 -0.98
C THR A 84 5.79 -9.47 -0.56
N ASN A 85 6.06 -9.64 0.72
CA ASN A 85 7.41 -9.70 1.24
C ASN A 85 8.05 -11.01 0.73
N ASP A 86 9.18 -10.90 0.05
CA ASP A 86 9.84 -12.03 -0.60
C ASP A 86 10.41 -13.03 0.42
N GLY A 87 10.70 -12.59 1.65
CA GLY A 87 11.28 -13.42 2.70
C GLY A 87 10.24 -14.19 3.53
N THR A 88 9.10 -13.58 3.80
CA THR A 88 8.07 -14.16 4.68
C THR A 88 6.82 -14.63 3.95
N GLY A 89 6.59 -14.15 2.73
CA GLY A 89 5.35 -14.37 1.99
C GLY A 89 4.17 -13.53 2.47
N HIS A 90 4.34 -12.74 3.54
CA HIS A 90 3.28 -11.88 4.06
C HIS A 90 3.10 -10.62 3.22
N GLY A 91 1.92 -10.01 3.30
CA GLY A 91 1.71 -8.70 2.74
C GLY A 91 0.25 -8.31 2.63
N MET A 92 -0.06 -7.53 1.60
CA MET A 92 -1.41 -7.03 1.39
C MET A 92 -1.75 -6.83 -0.07
N PHE A 93 -3.04 -6.91 -0.38
CA PHE A 93 -3.64 -6.31 -1.57
C PHE A 93 -4.35 -5.02 -1.16
N VAL A 94 -4.11 -3.94 -1.90
CA VAL A 94 -4.69 -2.61 -1.63
C VAL A 94 -5.34 -2.03 -2.88
N SER A 95 -6.54 -1.47 -2.71
CA SER A 95 -7.27 -0.71 -3.73
C SER A 95 -8.10 0.40 -3.05
N THR A 96 -8.82 1.21 -3.83
CA THR A 96 -9.78 2.18 -3.25
C THR A 96 -10.96 1.50 -2.56
N SER A 97 -11.26 0.23 -2.85
CA SER A 97 -12.35 -0.50 -2.19
C SER A 97 -11.95 -1.08 -0.83
N GLY A 98 -10.66 -1.13 -0.51
CA GLY A 98 -10.18 -1.59 0.80
C GLY A 98 -8.83 -2.30 0.74
N VAL A 99 -8.58 -3.13 1.76
CA VAL A 99 -7.32 -3.84 1.96
C VAL A 99 -7.60 -5.28 2.39
N GLU A 100 -6.81 -6.21 1.87
CA GLU A 100 -6.77 -7.62 2.29
C GLU A 100 -5.33 -7.99 2.66
N VAL A 101 -5.11 -8.64 3.80
CA VAL A 101 -3.77 -9.06 4.29
C VAL A 101 -3.64 -10.58 4.27
N PHE A 102 -2.41 -11.08 4.10
CA PHE A 102 -2.08 -12.51 4.04
C PHE A 102 -0.67 -12.79 4.58
#